data_AF-A0AAX3SVZ7-F1
#
_entry.id   AF-A0AAX3SVZ7-F1
#
_cell.length_a   1.000
_cell.length_b   1.000
_cell.length_c   1.000
_cell.angle_alpha   90.00
_cell.angle_beta   90.00
_cell.angle_gamma   90.00
#
_symmetry.space_group_name_H-M   'P 1'
#
loop_
_entity.id
_entity.type
_entity.pdbx_description
1 polymer ?
#
loop_
_entity_poly.entity_id
_entity_poly.type
_entity_poly.pdbx_seq_one_letter_code
_entity_poly.pdbx_strand_id
1 'polypeptide(L)'
;MQNEFNEQEYRRKLIEGGLSEADATDLAARTAAARRDSGSAGGAFRPAGSLFELPATAGDNEAALPPKLPTPASAAVERSERMAQESAELARTMGLPPEPRTAVNKMAEQIGALAQDKRSSAMATKKRTAGGELAEKVSEAKQTALLKHTKQQIKDMQLSLFDLAPWPDHMRALPNDFGRSAIFTVRNKKVPRAALQGQSIYHVNKDVEITYTGIELRADDDELVFAQVLEYAKRTALGEPVSFTFYELCQDLDWSINGRYYTRAEECLTRLQASAMQFSSQRIGRLESVSLIRRFRVLDRGKRTSRCQVEIDAEIVVLFAGDHYTKFVWEKYRKLSPTARRMFDYFATHKEPYPLKLETFRLMCGSDSTRPKKWREQVGEACDELRENGLVESAWVNDDLVHCKR
;
A
#
# COMPACT_ATOMS: atom_id res chain seq x y z
N MET A 1 31.84 40.22 31.57
CA MET A 1 32.70 39.08 31.98
C MET A 1 32.45 37.97 30.99
N GLN A 2 33.36 37.74 30.06
CA GLN A 2 33.26 36.64 29.10
C GLN A 2 33.61 35.34 29.83
N ASN A 3 32.71 34.35 29.75
CA ASN A 3 32.92 33.03 30.34
C ASN A 3 34.01 32.32 29.52
N GLU A 4 35.24 32.32 30.02
CA GLU A 4 36.33 31.53 29.42
C GLU A 4 36.04 30.04 29.61
N PHE A 5 36.17 29.28 28.52
CA PHE A 5 35.93 27.85 28.51
C PHE A 5 37.07 27.13 29.24
N ASN A 6 36.78 26.49 30.37
CA ASN A 6 37.75 25.71 31.13
C ASN A 6 37.78 24.25 30.64
N GLU A 7 38.82 23.93 29.86
CA GLU A 7 39.02 22.61 29.25
C GLU A 7 39.16 21.48 30.28
N GLN A 8 39.78 21.74 31.43
CA GLN A 8 39.99 20.73 32.47
C GLN A 8 38.69 20.37 33.19
N GLU A 9 37.85 21.36 33.48
CA GLU A 9 36.53 21.11 34.10
C GLU A 9 35.59 20.37 33.13
N TYR A 10 35.66 20.69 31.84
CA TYR A 10 34.89 20.03 30.81
C TYR A 10 35.29 18.55 30.65
N ARG A 11 36.60 18.25 30.60
CA ARG A 11 37.11 16.87 30.60
C ARG A 11 36.64 16.10 31.84
N ARG A 12 36.68 16.70 33.03
CA ARG A 12 36.26 16.02 34.28
C ARG A 12 34.78 15.62 34.24
N LYS A 13 33.91 16.50 33.74
CA LYS A 13 32.47 16.21 33.58
C LYS A 13 32.20 15.12 32.54
N LEU A 14 33.02 15.02 31.48
CA LEU A 14 32.91 13.93 30.50
C LEU A 14 33.25 12.57 31.11
N ILE A 15 34.28 12.52 31.96
CA ILE A 15 34.67 11.28 32.67
C ILE A 15 33.61 10.91 33.72
N GLU A 16 33.10 11.89 34.50
CA GLU A 16 31.97 11.68 35.42
C GLU A 16 30.69 11.22 34.67
N GLY A 17 30.54 11.59 33.40
CA GLY A 17 29.49 11.15 32.49
C GLY A 17 29.71 9.77 31.85
N GLY A 18 30.80 9.08 32.19
CA GLY A 18 31.07 7.71 31.77
C GLY A 18 31.93 7.55 30.51
N LEU A 19 32.55 8.63 29.98
CA LEU A 19 33.53 8.51 28.90
C LEU A 19 34.89 8.04 29.42
N SER A 20 35.59 7.28 28.58
CA SER A 20 36.98 6.88 28.85
C SER A 20 37.89 8.11 28.92
N GLU A 21 38.97 8.03 29.71
CA GLU A 21 39.87 9.17 29.91
C GLU A 21 40.56 9.62 28.63
N ALA A 22 40.82 8.70 27.70
CA ALA A 22 41.43 9.00 26.41
C ALA A 22 40.45 9.78 25.51
N ASP A 23 39.20 9.32 25.42
CA ASP A 23 38.16 9.94 24.58
C ASP A 23 37.71 11.29 25.15
N ALA A 24 37.62 11.41 26.47
CA ALA A 24 37.29 12.67 27.14
C ALA A 24 38.38 13.73 26.92
N THR A 25 39.64 13.31 26.80
CA THR A 25 40.77 14.21 26.52
C THR A 25 40.77 14.69 25.07
N ASP A 26 40.59 13.79 24.10
CA ASP A 26 40.51 14.15 22.68
C ASP A 26 39.30 15.07 22.40
N LEU A 27 38.15 14.77 23.00
CA LEU A 27 36.94 15.57 22.82
C LEU A 27 37.04 16.97 23.45
N ALA A 28 37.65 17.08 24.63
CA ALA A 28 37.89 18.38 25.28
C ALA A 28 38.85 19.25 24.45
N ALA A 29 39.94 18.66 23.92
CA ALA A 29 40.92 19.36 23.10
C ALA A 29 40.33 19.86 21.77
N ARG A 30 39.52 19.04 21.09
CA ARG A 30 38.80 19.44 19.87
C ARG A 30 37.80 20.56 20.13
N THR A 31 37.10 20.51 21.25
CA THR A 31 36.12 21.53 21.65
C THR A 31 36.80 22.86 21.98
N ALA A 32 37.97 22.83 22.62
CA ALA A 32 38.79 24.01 22.89
C ALA A 32 39.36 24.62 21.59
N ALA A 33 39.83 23.78 20.65
CA ALA A 33 40.34 24.23 19.36
C ALA A 33 39.24 24.91 18.52
N ALA A 34 38.07 24.28 18.38
CA ALA A 34 36.95 24.84 17.62
C ALA A 34 36.46 26.19 18.19
N ARG A 35 36.55 26.37 19.52
CA ARG A 35 36.18 27.64 20.16
C ARG A 35 37.22 28.74 19.98
N ARG A 36 38.51 28.40 19.93
CA ARG A 36 39.58 29.34 19.54
C ARG A 36 39.39 29.84 18.11
N ASP A 37 39.01 28.95 17.19
CA ASP A 37 38.76 29.32 15.80
C ASP A 37 37.49 30.17 15.64
N SER A 38 36.50 30.01 16.53
CA SER A 38 35.26 30.81 16.51
C SER A 38 35.38 32.23 17.09
N GLY A 39 36.52 32.58 17.72
CA GLY A 39 36.74 33.89 18.36
C GLY A 39 37.22 35.00 17.42
N SER A 40 37.54 34.69 16.16
CA SER A 40 38.17 35.63 15.23
C SER A 40 37.39 35.74 13.91
N ALA A 41 36.21 36.37 13.94
CA ALA A 41 35.66 37.18 12.83
C ALA A 41 34.20 37.58 13.12
N GLY A 42 33.99 38.83 13.52
CA GLY A 42 32.73 39.53 13.26
C GLY A 42 32.80 40.19 11.87
N GLY A 43 31.75 40.04 11.06
CA GLY A 43 31.56 40.84 9.85
C GLY A 43 30.88 40.16 8.66
N ALA A 44 29.57 40.41 8.52
CA ALA A 44 28.77 40.58 7.30
C ALA A 44 28.80 39.58 6.10
N PHE A 45 27.62 38.94 5.91
CA PHE A 45 26.78 38.79 4.69
C PHE A 45 27.22 37.99 3.43
N ARG A 46 26.61 36.79 3.30
CA ARG A 46 25.95 36.03 2.17
C ARG A 46 26.43 36.17 0.69
N PRO A 47 26.05 35.22 -0.21
CA PRO A 47 26.34 33.77 -0.26
C PRO A 47 26.75 33.29 -1.69
N ALA A 48 27.04 31.98 -1.81
CA ALA A 48 27.20 31.17 -3.03
C ALA A 48 28.52 31.32 -3.82
N GLY A 49 29.51 30.50 -3.48
CA GLY A 49 30.73 30.29 -4.26
C GLY A 49 30.63 29.06 -5.15
N SER A 50 30.51 29.30 -6.45
CA SER A 50 31.03 28.41 -7.49
C SER A 50 32.55 28.54 -7.58
N LEU A 51 33.18 27.40 -7.87
CA LEU A 51 34.49 27.19 -8.50
C LEU A 51 35.77 27.45 -7.69
N PHE A 52 36.49 26.35 -7.45
CA PHE A 52 37.94 26.28 -7.40
C PHE A 52 38.52 26.53 -8.81
N GLU A 53 39.55 27.37 -8.91
CA GLU A 53 40.34 27.63 -10.11
C GLU A 53 41.48 26.62 -10.32
N LEU A 54 41.80 26.42 -11.61
CA LEU A 54 42.80 25.53 -12.22
C LEU A 54 44.23 26.11 -12.22
N PRO A 55 45.23 25.25 -12.51
CA PRO A 55 46.25 25.57 -13.53
C PRO A 55 46.33 24.41 -14.57
N ALA A 56 46.81 24.50 -15.81
CA ALA A 56 47.50 25.50 -16.62
C ALA A 56 47.33 25.14 -18.13
N THR A 57 47.83 26.00 -19.03
CA THR A 57 47.62 26.00 -20.49
C THR A 57 48.38 24.96 -21.32
N ALA A 58 47.65 24.43 -22.31
CA ALA A 58 47.98 24.14 -23.73
C ALA A 58 49.01 23.05 -24.11
N GLY A 59 48.53 22.10 -24.93
CA GLY A 59 49.31 21.18 -25.76
C GLY A 59 48.45 20.04 -26.31
N ASP A 60 48.06 20.16 -27.58
CA ASP A 60 47.25 19.18 -28.33
C ASP A 60 47.90 17.79 -28.41
N ASN A 61 47.14 16.73 -28.07
CA ASN A 61 47.17 15.45 -28.80
C ASN A 61 46.03 14.51 -28.38
N GLU A 62 45.39 13.97 -29.40
CA GLU A 62 44.29 13.01 -29.37
C GLU A 62 44.77 11.64 -28.82
N ALA A 63 44.23 11.19 -27.69
CA ALA A 63 44.24 9.79 -27.27
C ALA A 63 43.10 9.52 -26.26
N ALA A 64 42.08 8.78 -26.70
CA ALA A 64 40.94 8.38 -25.90
C ALA A 64 41.32 7.40 -24.79
N LEU A 65 40.91 7.69 -23.54
CA LEU A 65 40.99 6.80 -22.37
C LEU A 65 39.57 6.46 -21.87
N PRO A 66 39.34 5.24 -21.34
CA PRO A 66 38.04 4.57 -21.38
C PRO A 66 37.06 5.03 -20.28
N PRO A 67 35.75 4.82 -20.47
CA PRO A 67 34.73 5.23 -19.52
C PRO A 67 34.81 4.46 -18.20
N LYS A 68 34.62 5.18 -17.08
CA LYS A 68 34.49 4.61 -15.73
C LYS A 68 33.33 3.61 -15.67
N LEU A 69 33.61 2.40 -15.21
CA LEU A 69 32.64 1.33 -15.00
C LEU A 69 31.65 1.67 -13.87
N PRO A 70 30.36 1.30 -14.01
CA PRO A 70 29.34 1.52 -13.00
C PRO A 70 29.62 0.68 -11.75
N THR A 71 29.32 1.24 -10.57
CA THR A 71 29.39 0.57 -9.27
C THR A 71 28.45 -0.65 -9.27
N PRO A 72 28.90 -1.84 -8.86
CA PRO A 72 28.07 -3.04 -8.90
C PRO A 72 26.92 -2.95 -7.88
N ALA A 73 25.76 -3.48 -8.27
CA ALA A 73 24.59 -3.56 -7.41
C ALA A 73 24.88 -4.44 -6.18
N SER A 74 24.24 -4.13 -5.04
CA SER A 74 24.35 -4.98 -3.84
C SER A 74 23.84 -6.40 -4.16
N ALA A 75 24.50 -7.43 -3.63
CA ALA A 75 24.15 -8.84 -3.87
C ALA A 75 22.67 -9.18 -3.53
N ALA A 76 22.01 -8.38 -2.68
CA ALA A 76 20.58 -8.50 -2.40
C ALA A 76 19.69 -7.98 -3.54
N VAL A 77 20.10 -6.89 -4.20
CA VAL A 77 19.41 -6.31 -5.36
C VAL A 77 19.56 -7.23 -6.57
N GLU A 78 20.78 -7.74 -6.83
CA GLU A 78 21.00 -8.69 -7.92
C GLU A 78 20.27 -10.02 -7.72
N ARG A 79 20.10 -10.46 -6.47
CA ARG A 79 19.34 -11.68 -6.14
C ARG A 79 17.83 -11.45 -6.29
N SER A 80 17.35 -10.25 -5.96
CA SER A 80 15.94 -9.84 -6.18
C SER A 80 15.63 -9.70 -7.67
N GLU A 81 16.52 -9.09 -8.45
CA GLU A 81 16.40 -8.94 -9.91
C GLU A 81 16.49 -10.31 -10.61
N ARG A 82 17.41 -11.18 -10.20
CA ARG A 82 17.47 -12.57 -10.69
C ARG A 82 16.19 -13.34 -10.35
N MET A 83 15.71 -13.27 -9.12
CA MET A 83 14.45 -13.93 -8.75
C MET A 83 13.25 -13.34 -9.50
N ALA A 84 13.24 -12.03 -9.78
CA ALA A 84 12.19 -11.39 -10.58
C ALA A 84 12.26 -11.77 -12.07
N GLN A 85 13.47 -11.90 -12.63
CA GLN A 85 13.70 -12.37 -13.99
C GLN A 85 13.36 -13.86 -14.12
N GLU A 86 13.83 -14.70 -13.20
CA GLU A 86 13.48 -16.11 -13.11
C GLU A 86 11.98 -16.30 -12.90
N SER A 87 11.32 -15.48 -12.06
CA SER A 87 9.86 -15.51 -11.91
C SER A 87 9.12 -15.04 -13.16
N ALA A 88 9.67 -14.07 -13.91
CA ALA A 88 9.10 -13.59 -15.17
C ALA A 88 9.33 -14.60 -16.32
N GLU A 89 10.42 -15.36 -16.28
CA GLU A 89 10.74 -16.43 -17.20
C GLU A 89 9.96 -17.71 -16.86
N LEU A 90 9.76 -18.00 -15.57
CA LEU A 90 8.86 -19.05 -15.06
C LEU A 90 7.40 -18.70 -15.38
N ALA A 91 7.00 -17.44 -15.30
CA ALA A 91 5.66 -16.99 -15.73
C ALA A 91 5.48 -17.01 -17.26
N ARG A 92 6.56 -16.88 -18.04
CA ARG A 92 6.56 -17.08 -19.49
C ARG A 92 6.51 -18.55 -19.89
N THR A 93 7.18 -19.43 -19.14
CA THR A 93 7.25 -20.87 -19.40
C THR A 93 6.09 -21.66 -18.78
N MET A 94 5.52 -21.20 -17.67
CA MET A 94 4.30 -21.72 -17.03
C MET A 94 3.06 -20.92 -17.41
N GLY A 95 2.96 -20.51 -18.67
CA GLY A 95 1.70 -19.98 -19.20
C GLY A 95 0.59 -21.01 -18.99
N LEU A 96 -0.36 -20.70 -18.10
CA LEU A 96 -1.64 -21.41 -18.09
C LEU A 96 -2.27 -21.37 -19.49
N PRO A 97 -3.06 -22.38 -19.86
CA PRO A 97 -3.74 -22.41 -21.15
C PRO A 97 -4.46 -21.08 -21.42
N PRO A 98 -4.60 -20.63 -22.67
CA PRO A 98 -5.28 -19.38 -22.99
C PRO A 98 -6.75 -19.35 -22.53
N GLU A 99 -7.37 -20.49 -22.26
CA GLU A 99 -8.81 -20.59 -21.97
C GLU A 99 -9.30 -19.98 -20.65
N PRO A 100 -8.69 -20.21 -19.47
CA PRO A 100 -9.21 -19.67 -18.20
C PRO A 100 -9.11 -18.14 -18.12
N ARG A 101 -8.00 -17.57 -18.63
CA ARG A 101 -7.83 -16.12 -18.76
C ARG A 101 -8.84 -15.53 -19.73
N THR A 102 -9.09 -16.22 -20.85
CA THR A 102 -10.10 -15.81 -21.82
C THR A 102 -11.51 -15.90 -21.24
N ALA A 103 -11.84 -16.91 -20.43
CA ALA A 103 -13.14 -17.05 -19.80
C ALA A 103 -13.41 -15.91 -18.81
N VAL A 104 -12.41 -15.51 -18.03
CA VAL A 104 -12.52 -14.47 -17.02
C VAL A 104 -12.47 -13.07 -17.63
N ASN A 105 -11.67 -12.87 -18.68
CA ASN A 105 -11.71 -11.65 -19.46
C ASN A 105 -13.03 -11.54 -20.24
N LYS A 106 -13.57 -12.63 -20.80
CA LYS A 106 -14.92 -12.67 -21.38
C LYS A 106 -15.98 -12.41 -20.33
N MET A 107 -15.83 -12.91 -19.10
CA MET A 107 -16.72 -12.56 -17.99
C MET A 107 -16.64 -11.07 -17.68
N ALA A 108 -15.43 -10.51 -17.54
CA ALA A 108 -15.22 -9.09 -17.28
C ALA A 108 -15.74 -8.21 -18.44
N GLU A 109 -15.61 -8.66 -19.68
CA GLU A 109 -16.16 -8.04 -20.89
C GLU A 109 -17.69 -8.16 -20.94
N GLN A 110 -18.28 -9.29 -20.56
CA GLN A 110 -19.74 -9.48 -20.47
C GLN A 110 -20.35 -8.62 -19.36
N ILE A 111 -19.70 -8.60 -18.19
CA ILE A 111 -20.00 -7.72 -17.06
C ILE A 111 -19.89 -6.24 -17.51
N GLY A 112 -18.83 -5.89 -18.24
CA GLY A 112 -18.59 -4.54 -18.77
C GLY A 112 -19.53 -4.12 -19.92
N ALA A 113 -19.93 -5.04 -20.79
CA ALA A 113 -20.85 -4.77 -21.91
C ALA A 113 -22.27 -4.49 -21.42
N LEU A 114 -22.73 -5.20 -20.38
CA LEU A 114 -23.98 -4.92 -19.68
C LEU A 114 -23.97 -3.53 -19.00
N ALA A 115 -22.79 -3.06 -18.56
CA ALA A 115 -22.62 -1.72 -18.00
C ALA A 115 -22.67 -0.61 -19.07
N GLN A 116 -22.18 -0.87 -20.29
CA GLN A 116 -22.22 0.09 -21.39
C GLN A 116 -23.63 0.28 -21.96
N ASP A 117 -24.46 -0.76 -21.96
CA ASP A 117 -25.87 -0.71 -22.40
C ASP A 117 -26.75 0.15 -21.45
N LYS A 118 -26.32 0.30 -20.19
CA LYS A 118 -26.89 1.29 -19.25
C LYS A 118 -26.48 2.72 -19.59
N ARG A 119 -25.26 2.98 -20.09
CA ARG A 119 -24.81 4.33 -20.48
C ARG A 119 -25.56 4.86 -21.71
N SER A 120 -25.83 4.01 -22.70
CA SER A 120 -26.61 4.37 -23.89
C SER A 120 -28.09 4.62 -23.55
N SER A 121 -28.70 3.81 -22.68
CA SER A 121 -30.11 3.98 -22.28
C SER A 121 -30.35 5.08 -21.24
N ALA A 122 -29.41 5.34 -20.33
CA ALA A 122 -29.51 6.41 -19.32
C ALA A 122 -29.38 7.82 -19.94
N MET A 123 -28.61 7.99 -21.03
CA MET A 123 -28.59 9.25 -21.78
C MET A 123 -29.89 9.51 -22.55
N ALA A 124 -30.72 8.49 -22.79
CA ALA A 124 -31.96 8.60 -23.55
C ALA A 124 -33.22 8.91 -22.72
N THR A 125 -33.22 8.73 -21.39
CA THR A 125 -34.48 8.80 -20.62
C THR A 125 -34.36 9.52 -19.27
N LYS A 126 -34.35 10.86 -19.31
CA LYS A 126 -34.50 11.71 -18.14
C LYS A 126 -35.99 11.85 -17.74
N LYS A 127 -36.67 10.73 -17.47
CA LYS A 127 -38.02 10.70 -16.85
C LYS A 127 -38.22 9.36 -16.13
N ARG A 128 -38.32 9.39 -14.79
CA ARG A 128 -38.72 8.25 -13.95
C ARG A 128 -40.11 7.80 -14.40
N THR A 129 -40.17 6.69 -15.13
CA THR A 129 -41.39 6.03 -15.58
C THR A 129 -41.32 4.56 -15.13
N ALA A 130 -42.47 3.90 -14.99
CA ALA A 130 -42.55 2.49 -14.61
C ALA A 130 -41.73 1.55 -15.52
N GLY A 131 -41.47 1.95 -16.78
CA GLY A 131 -40.58 1.24 -17.70
C GLY A 131 -39.09 1.30 -17.32
N GLY A 132 -38.65 2.38 -16.68
CA GLY A 132 -37.27 2.52 -16.19
C GLY A 132 -36.98 1.62 -14.99
N GLU A 133 -37.94 1.51 -14.05
CA GLU A 133 -37.82 0.60 -12.89
C GLU A 133 -37.83 -0.88 -13.30
N LEU A 134 -38.63 -1.23 -14.33
CA LEU A 134 -38.63 -2.60 -14.86
C LEU A 134 -37.32 -2.93 -15.58
N ALA A 135 -36.78 -1.99 -16.38
CA ALA A 135 -35.49 -2.16 -17.05
C ALA A 135 -34.33 -2.30 -16.05
N GLU A 136 -34.36 -1.55 -14.95
CA GLU A 136 -33.38 -1.63 -13.88
C GLU A 136 -33.43 -2.98 -13.16
N LYS A 137 -34.63 -3.45 -12.76
CA LYS A 137 -34.82 -4.78 -12.17
C LYS A 137 -34.39 -5.93 -13.07
N VAL A 138 -34.69 -5.84 -14.38
CA VAL A 138 -34.26 -6.84 -15.37
C VAL A 138 -32.75 -6.84 -15.54
N SER A 139 -32.10 -5.67 -15.53
CA SER A 139 -30.64 -5.57 -15.59
C SER A 139 -29.99 -6.15 -14.33
N GLU A 140 -30.53 -5.86 -13.15
CA GLU A 140 -30.05 -6.42 -11.89
C GLU A 140 -30.17 -7.95 -11.89
N ALA A 141 -31.32 -8.49 -12.27
CA ALA A 141 -31.54 -9.93 -12.36
C ALA A 141 -30.56 -10.61 -13.33
N LYS A 142 -30.27 -9.99 -14.48
CA LYS A 142 -29.25 -10.47 -15.43
C LYS A 142 -27.85 -10.47 -14.82
N GLN A 143 -27.48 -9.41 -14.10
CA GLN A 143 -26.18 -9.30 -13.43
C GLN A 143 -26.03 -10.33 -12.30
N THR A 144 -27.05 -10.53 -11.46
CA THR A 144 -27.03 -11.57 -10.42
C THR A 144 -26.93 -12.97 -11.03
N ALA A 145 -27.65 -13.24 -12.12
CA ALA A 145 -27.54 -14.51 -12.83
C ALA A 145 -26.12 -14.73 -13.40
N LEU A 146 -25.50 -13.68 -13.94
CA LEU A 146 -24.13 -13.72 -14.43
C LEU A 146 -23.13 -13.98 -13.30
N LEU A 147 -23.25 -13.29 -12.16
CA LEU A 147 -22.39 -13.52 -10.99
C LEU A 147 -22.52 -14.96 -10.48
N LYS A 148 -23.75 -15.48 -10.41
CA LYS A 148 -24.01 -16.86 -9.98
C LYS A 148 -23.40 -17.88 -10.96
N HIS A 149 -23.56 -17.65 -12.26
CA HIS A 149 -22.96 -18.48 -13.29
C HIS A 149 -21.42 -18.43 -13.23
N THR A 150 -20.85 -17.22 -13.06
CA THR A 150 -19.41 -17.00 -12.89
C THR A 150 -18.87 -17.73 -11.67
N LYS A 151 -19.55 -17.64 -10.53
CA LYS A 151 -19.19 -18.37 -9.32
C LYS A 151 -19.17 -19.88 -9.54
N GLN A 152 -20.15 -20.40 -10.28
CA GLN A 152 -20.22 -21.81 -10.61
C GLN A 152 -19.06 -22.21 -11.53
N GLN A 153 -18.77 -21.44 -12.58
CA GLN A 153 -17.65 -21.71 -13.48
C GLN A 153 -16.29 -21.64 -12.79
N ILE A 154 -16.06 -20.65 -11.91
CA ILE A 154 -14.84 -20.55 -11.11
C ILE A 154 -14.64 -21.80 -10.27
N LYS A 155 -15.73 -22.29 -9.66
CA LYS A 155 -15.71 -23.51 -8.85
C LYS A 155 -15.44 -24.75 -9.69
N ASP A 156 -16.11 -24.87 -10.84
CA ASP A 156 -15.97 -26.02 -11.74
C ASP A 156 -14.57 -26.09 -12.36
N MET A 157 -13.96 -24.94 -12.65
CA MET A 157 -12.61 -24.82 -13.19
C MET A 157 -11.51 -24.76 -12.11
N GLN A 158 -11.87 -24.75 -10.83
CA GLN A 158 -10.96 -24.65 -9.68
C GLN A 158 -9.95 -23.49 -9.79
N LEU A 159 -10.39 -22.35 -10.30
CA LEU A 159 -9.49 -21.21 -10.54
C LEU A 159 -8.99 -20.61 -9.23
N SER A 160 -7.71 -20.24 -9.22
CA SER A 160 -7.07 -19.52 -8.13
C SER A 160 -7.08 -18.00 -8.37
N LEU A 161 -6.84 -17.22 -7.33
CA LEU A 161 -6.73 -15.76 -7.48
C LEU A 161 -5.57 -15.34 -8.41
N PHE A 162 -4.49 -16.11 -8.46
CA PHE A 162 -3.35 -15.90 -9.35
C PHE A 162 -3.68 -16.15 -10.82
N ASP A 163 -4.58 -17.11 -11.12
CA ASP A 163 -5.05 -17.35 -12.49
C ASP A 163 -5.81 -16.14 -13.04
N LEU A 164 -6.51 -15.44 -12.14
CA LEU A 164 -7.44 -14.36 -12.40
C LEU A 164 -6.75 -12.99 -12.36
N ALA A 165 -5.84 -12.81 -11.41
CA ALA A 165 -5.08 -11.60 -11.15
C ALA A 165 -3.65 -11.99 -10.75
N PRO A 166 -2.73 -12.16 -11.72
CA PRO A 166 -1.38 -12.63 -11.41
C PRO A 166 -0.47 -11.52 -10.87
N TRP A 167 0.28 -11.79 -9.78
CA TRP A 167 1.38 -10.93 -9.31
C TRP A 167 2.59 -11.74 -8.78
N PRO A 168 3.83 -11.23 -8.95
CA PRO A 168 5.04 -11.89 -8.46
C PRO A 168 5.07 -12.05 -6.93
N ASP A 169 5.85 -13.02 -6.43
CA ASP A 169 5.90 -13.37 -5.00
C ASP A 169 6.47 -12.26 -4.09
N HIS A 170 7.29 -11.36 -4.65
CA HIS A 170 7.80 -10.17 -3.95
C HIS A 170 6.80 -8.99 -3.90
N MET A 171 5.63 -9.16 -4.52
CA MET A 171 4.56 -8.16 -4.57
C MET A 171 3.33 -8.63 -3.82
N ARG A 172 2.46 -7.68 -3.47
CA ARG A 172 1.07 -7.93 -3.10
C ARG A 172 0.14 -7.16 -4.01
N ALA A 173 -1.15 -7.47 -3.93
CA ALA A 173 -2.16 -6.76 -4.68
C ALA A 173 -3.43 -6.52 -3.88
N LEU A 174 -4.10 -5.41 -4.18
CA LEU A 174 -5.40 -5.05 -3.63
C LEU A 174 -6.34 -4.56 -4.74
N PRO A 175 -7.67 -4.77 -4.62
CA PRO A 175 -8.63 -4.19 -5.54
C PRO A 175 -8.56 -2.66 -5.57
N ASN A 176 -8.72 -2.07 -6.75
CA ASN A 176 -8.67 -0.62 -6.92
C ASN A 176 -9.77 0.10 -6.15
N ASP A 177 -10.94 -0.55 -6.01
CA ASP A 177 -12.05 0.00 -5.24
C ASP A 177 -11.74 0.09 -3.73
N PHE A 178 -10.84 -0.75 -3.22
CA PHE A 178 -10.33 -0.62 -1.84
C PHE A 178 -9.35 0.53 -1.74
N GLY A 179 -8.44 0.69 -2.70
CA GLY A 179 -7.50 1.81 -2.75
C GLY A 179 -8.15 3.20 -2.90
N ARG A 180 -9.42 3.25 -3.32
CA ARG A 180 -10.20 4.48 -3.55
C ARG A 180 -11.32 4.69 -2.54
N SER A 181 -11.39 3.89 -1.48
CA SER A 181 -12.42 3.99 -0.43
C SER A 181 -11.85 4.15 0.97
N ALA A 182 -12.73 4.49 1.90
CA ALA A 182 -12.43 4.57 3.33
C ALA A 182 -12.67 3.24 4.07
N ILE A 183 -12.51 2.09 3.39
CA ILE A 183 -12.70 0.77 4.00
C ILE A 183 -11.64 0.48 5.06
N PHE A 184 -10.38 0.89 4.82
CA PHE A 184 -9.29 0.86 5.78
C PHE A 184 -8.97 2.29 6.22
N THR A 185 -9.33 2.65 7.45
CA THR A 185 -9.15 4.02 7.95
C THR A 185 -7.72 4.25 8.47
N VAL A 186 -7.31 5.52 8.53
CA VAL A 186 -6.05 5.95 9.19
C VAL A 186 -6.28 6.51 10.60
N ARG A 187 -7.37 6.08 11.26
CA ARG A 187 -7.72 6.58 12.61
C ARG A 187 -6.66 6.20 13.63
N ASN A 188 -6.58 7.00 14.69
CA ASN A 188 -5.61 6.82 15.76
C ASN A 188 -5.79 5.45 16.45
N LYS A 189 -4.75 4.62 16.44
CA LYS A 189 -4.73 3.29 17.08
C LYS A 189 -5.06 3.29 18.57
N LYS A 190 -4.92 4.42 19.27
CA LYS A 190 -5.29 4.58 20.68
C LYS A 190 -6.78 4.77 20.91
N VAL A 191 -7.55 5.08 19.87
CA VAL A 191 -9.00 5.26 19.94
C VAL A 191 -9.68 3.91 19.68
N PRO A 192 -10.68 3.52 20.50
CA PRO A 192 -11.47 2.31 20.24
C PRO A 192 -12.03 2.29 18.81
N ARG A 193 -12.10 1.09 18.23
CA ARG A 193 -12.69 0.89 16.90
C ARG A 193 -14.20 1.04 16.98
N ALA A 194 -14.79 1.69 15.99
CA ALA A 194 -16.25 1.81 15.90
C ALA A 194 -16.88 0.46 15.49
N ALA A 195 -18.05 0.15 16.03
CA ALA A 195 -18.93 -0.88 15.49
C ALA A 195 -19.89 -0.24 14.48
N LEU A 196 -19.87 -0.72 13.25
CA LEU A 196 -20.61 -0.15 12.12
C LEU A 196 -21.75 -1.09 11.74
N GLN A 197 -22.92 -0.53 11.43
CA GLN A 197 -24.09 -1.27 10.99
C GLN A 197 -24.68 -0.62 9.74
N GLY A 198 -24.52 -1.26 8.59
CA GLY A 198 -25.01 -0.74 7.31
C GLY A 198 -24.42 0.64 6.97
N GLN A 199 -23.18 0.93 7.41
CA GLN A 199 -22.59 2.25 7.25
C GLN A 199 -22.10 2.44 5.81
N SER A 200 -22.50 3.54 5.17
CA SER A 200 -21.94 3.94 3.88
C SER A 200 -20.46 4.29 4.06
N ILE A 201 -19.61 3.62 3.28
CA ILE A 201 -18.18 3.87 3.20
C ILE A 201 -17.94 4.89 2.09
N TYR A 202 -17.12 5.90 2.37
CA TYR A 202 -16.74 6.88 1.37
C TYR A 202 -15.94 6.23 0.25
N HIS A 203 -16.27 6.56 -1.00
CA HIS A 203 -15.52 6.16 -2.19
C HIS A 203 -15.29 7.39 -3.08
N VAL A 204 -14.09 7.53 -3.66
CA VAL A 204 -13.74 8.70 -4.48
C VAL A 204 -14.58 8.78 -5.76
N ASN A 205 -14.87 7.63 -6.38
CA ASN A 205 -15.84 7.55 -7.47
C ASN A 205 -17.28 7.50 -6.92
N LYS A 206 -18.13 8.41 -7.38
CA LYS A 206 -19.55 8.52 -6.97
C LYS A 206 -20.45 7.42 -7.52
N ASP A 207 -20.02 6.72 -8.57
CA ASP A 207 -20.76 5.60 -9.16
C ASP A 207 -20.56 4.27 -8.42
N VAL A 208 -19.80 4.30 -7.31
CA VAL A 208 -19.49 3.14 -6.47
C VAL A 208 -20.08 3.36 -5.09
N GLU A 209 -20.92 2.43 -4.66
CA GLU A 209 -21.53 2.43 -3.33
C GLU A 209 -21.01 1.23 -2.56
N ILE A 210 -20.45 1.49 -1.37
CA ILE A 210 -19.98 0.46 -0.47
C ILE A 210 -20.68 0.65 0.87
N THR A 211 -21.31 -0.41 1.36
CA THR A 211 -21.91 -0.44 2.69
C THR A 211 -21.20 -1.49 3.53
N TYR A 212 -20.87 -1.15 4.78
CA TYR A 212 -20.11 -2.01 5.65
C TYR A 212 -20.80 -2.21 7.01
N THR A 213 -20.83 -3.46 7.44
CA THR A 213 -21.24 -3.88 8.79
C THR A 213 -20.11 -4.68 9.42
N GLY A 214 -19.75 -4.37 10.66
CA GLY A 214 -18.65 -5.01 11.37
C GLY A 214 -17.86 -4.01 12.20
N ILE A 215 -16.72 -4.46 12.74
CA ILE A 215 -15.79 -3.57 13.43
C ILE A 215 -14.97 -2.79 12.39
N GLU A 216 -14.72 -1.52 12.66
CA GLU A 216 -13.87 -0.64 11.85
C GLU A 216 -12.52 -1.31 11.53
N LEU A 217 -12.16 -1.32 10.24
CA LEU A 217 -10.87 -1.79 9.75
C LEU A 217 -9.91 -0.60 9.59
N ARG A 218 -8.64 -0.83 9.87
CA ARG A 218 -7.60 0.21 9.83
C ARG A 218 -6.47 -0.19 8.91
N ALA A 219 -5.92 0.81 8.23
CA ALA A 219 -4.73 0.64 7.43
C ALA A 219 -3.49 0.36 8.29
N ASP A 220 -3.51 0.67 9.60
CA ASP A 220 -2.42 0.36 10.55
C ASP A 220 -2.08 -1.14 10.63
N ASP A 221 -3.06 -2.03 10.46
CA ASP A 221 -2.87 -3.49 10.52
C ASP A 221 -3.75 -4.30 9.57
N ASP A 222 -5.07 -4.11 9.60
CA ASP A 222 -6.02 -4.98 8.89
C ASP A 222 -5.76 -5.03 7.38
N GLU A 223 -5.39 -3.90 6.77
CA GLU A 223 -5.03 -3.81 5.35
C GLU A 223 -3.81 -4.67 5.00
N LEU A 224 -2.76 -4.63 5.82
CA LEU A 224 -1.54 -5.42 5.60
C LEU A 224 -1.82 -6.92 5.80
N VAL A 225 -2.56 -7.28 6.85
CA VAL A 225 -2.95 -8.66 7.11
C VAL A 225 -3.78 -9.19 5.95
N PHE A 226 -4.74 -8.40 5.46
CA PHE A 226 -5.56 -8.79 4.32
C PHE A 226 -4.73 -9.00 3.05
N ALA A 227 -3.85 -8.04 2.70
CA ALA A 227 -2.97 -8.17 1.53
C ALA A 227 -2.05 -9.41 1.63
N GLN A 228 -1.53 -9.72 2.82
CA GLN A 228 -0.68 -10.90 3.03
C GLN A 228 -1.49 -12.21 2.98
N VAL A 229 -2.72 -12.24 3.49
CA VAL A 229 -3.59 -13.41 3.35
C VAL A 229 -3.93 -13.68 1.89
N LEU A 230 -4.19 -12.64 1.09
CA LEU A 230 -4.42 -12.79 -0.34
C LEU A 230 -3.22 -13.40 -1.05
N GLU A 231 -1.99 -13.04 -0.66
CA GLU A 231 -0.78 -13.69 -1.17
C GLU A 231 -0.77 -15.19 -0.86
N TYR A 232 -0.96 -15.56 0.41
CA TYR A 232 -0.96 -16.96 0.80
C TYR A 232 -2.01 -17.75 0.02
N ALA A 233 -3.20 -17.17 -0.16
CA ALA A 233 -4.28 -17.80 -0.88
C ALA A 233 -4.13 -17.77 -2.42
N LYS A 234 -3.19 -17.02 -2.99
CA LYS A 234 -3.25 -16.68 -4.43
C LYS A 234 -3.19 -17.90 -5.35
N ARG A 235 -2.46 -18.95 -4.97
CA ARG A 235 -2.31 -20.19 -5.75
C ARG A 235 -3.25 -21.31 -5.29
N THR A 236 -4.07 -21.04 -4.28
CA THR A 236 -5.09 -21.97 -3.79
C THR A 236 -6.38 -21.73 -4.56
N ALA A 237 -7.07 -22.80 -4.94
CA ALA A 237 -8.38 -22.69 -5.58
C ALA A 237 -9.33 -21.86 -4.70
N LEU A 238 -10.13 -20.99 -5.32
CA LEU A 238 -11.04 -20.12 -4.57
C LEU A 238 -12.06 -20.96 -3.77
N GLY A 239 -12.26 -20.59 -2.50
CA GLY A 239 -13.11 -21.32 -1.55
C GLY A 239 -12.40 -22.45 -0.81
N GLU A 240 -11.16 -22.80 -1.16
CA GLU A 240 -10.34 -23.73 -0.36
C GLU A 240 -9.49 -22.97 0.66
N PRO A 241 -9.25 -23.56 1.86
CA PRO A 241 -8.48 -22.90 2.89
C PRO A 241 -6.97 -22.97 2.62
N VAL A 242 -6.27 -21.85 2.77
CA VAL A 242 -4.81 -21.81 2.87
C VAL A 242 -4.36 -22.01 4.32
N SER A 243 -3.23 -22.70 4.54
CA SER A 243 -2.68 -22.97 5.86
C SER A 243 -1.31 -22.32 6.06
N PHE A 244 -1.13 -21.59 7.16
CA PHE A 244 0.13 -20.96 7.57
C PHE A 244 0.23 -20.91 9.10
N THR A 245 1.31 -20.39 9.66
CA THR A 245 1.53 -20.16 11.08
C THR A 245 1.50 -18.66 11.39
N PHE A 246 1.15 -18.28 12.63
CA PHE A 246 1.28 -16.88 13.04
C PHE A 246 2.73 -16.38 13.02
N TYR A 247 3.71 -17.29 13.14
CA TYR A 247 5.12 -16.97 12.93
C TYR A 247 5.37 -16.48 11.50
N GLU A 248 4.96 -17.27 10.49
CA GLU A 248 5.09 -16.92 9.07
C GLU A 248 4.38 -15.59 8.77
N LEU A 249 3.14 -15.43 9.25
CA LEU A 249 2.38 -14.19 9.06
C LEU A 249 3.08 -12.97 9.67
N CYS A 250 3.55 -13.05 10.92
CA CYS A 250 4.26 -11.93 11.54
C CYS A 250 5.60 -11.65 10.86
N GLN A 251 6.34 -12.67 10.43
CA GLN A 251 7.59 -12.50 9.70
C GLN A 251 7.36 -11.76 8.37
N ASP A 252 6.34 -12.16 7.62
CA ASP A 252 6.01 -11.56 6.33
C ASP A 252 5.42 -10.15 6.47
N LEU A 253 4.83 -9.82 7.61
CA LEU A 253 4.37 -8.46 7.93
C LEU A 253 5.46 -7.56 8.52
N ASP A 254 6.66 -8.08 8.79
CA ASP A 254 7.74 -7.38 9.53
C ASP A 254 7.36 -7.04 10.98
N TRP A 255 6.52 -7.87 11.60
CA TRP A 255 6.10 -7.69 12.99
C TRP A 255 7.00 -8.48 13.94
N SER A 256 7.14 -7.98 15.17
CA SER A 256 7.94 -8.68 16.17
C SER A 256 7.35 -10.06 16.48
N ILE A 257 8.20 -11.07 16.54
CA ILE A 257 7.80 -12.45 16.79
C ILE A 257 7.58 -12.67 18.29
N ASN A 258 6.36 -12.41 18.77
CA ASN A 258 5.97 -12.66 20.16
C ASN A 258 4.44 -12.80 20.30
N GLY A 259 3.99 -13.27 21.47
CA GLY A 259 2.57 -13.52 21.73
C GLY A 259 1.67 -12.31 21.51
N ARG A 260 2.14 -11.08 21.78
CA ARG A 260 1.35 -9.85 21.58
C ARG A 260 1.00 -9.66 20.10
N TYR A 261 1.95 -9.84 19.20
CA TYR A 261 1.70 -9.68 17.76
C TYR A 261 0.95 -10.87 17.16
N TYR A 262 1.08 -12.07 17.74
CA TYR A 262 0.21 -13.20 17.38
C TYR A 262 -1.25 -12.92 17.74
N THR A 263 -1.52 -12.43 18.96
CA THR A 263 -2.86 -11.99 19.35
C THR A 263 -3.35 -10.88 18.42
N ARG A 264 -2.51 -9.90 18.10
CA ARG A 264 -2.86 -8.82 17.16
C ARG A 264 -3.26 -9.36 15.78
N ALA A 265 -2.49 -10.30 15.23
CA ALA A 265 -2.78 -10.91 13.93
C ALA A 265 -4.10 -11.69 13.97
N GLU A 266 -4.35 -12.46 15.03
CA GLU A 266 -5.62 -13.16 15.24
C GLU A 266 -6.81 -12.20 15.35
N GLU A 267 -6.66 -11.06 16.04
CA GLU A 267 -7.68 -10.02 16.13
C GLU A 267 -7.97 -9.38 14.76
N CYS A 268 -6.95 -9.19 13.91
CA CYS A 268 -7.14 -8.72 12.53
C CYS A 268 -7.94 -9.72 11.72
N LEU A 269 -7.59 -11.01 11.76
CA LEU A 269 -8.36 -12.08 11.10
C LEU A 269 -9.80 -12.14 11.60
N THR A 270 -10.02 -11.93 12.90
CA THR A 270 -11.35 -11.87 13.51
C THR A 270 -12.17 -10.72 12.95
N ARG A 271 -11.60 -9.51 12.83
CA ARG A 271 -12.30 -8.36 12.24
C ARG A 271 -12.57 -8.54 10.75
N LEU A 272 -11.61 -9.06 10.01
CA LEU A 272 -11.75 -9.34 8.58
C LEU A 272 -12.83 -10.42 8.32
N GLN A 273 -12.93 -11.43 9.18
CA GLN A 273 -13.99 -12.44 9.11
C GLN A 273 -15.36 -11.88 9.52
N ALA A 274 -15.43 -11.11 10.61
CA ALA A 274 -16.67 -10.52 11.13
C ALA A 274 -17.09 -9.25 10.38
N SER A 275 -16.98 -9.28 9.05
CA SER A 275 -17.36 -8.18 8.16
C SER A 275 -18.48 -8.61 7.22
N ALA A 276 -19.36 -7.66 6.89
CA ALA A 276 -20.36 -7.79 5.84
C ALA A 276 -20.29 -6.53 4.98
N MET A 277 -19.70 -6.68 3.80
CA MET A 277 -19.52 -5.63 2.81
C MET A 277 -20.48 -5.86 1.66
N GLN A 278 -21.32 -4.87 1.38
CA GLN A 278 -22.12 -4.82 0.16
C GLN A 278 -21.47 -3.82 -0.77
N PHE A 279 -21.33 -4.19 -2.03
CA PHE A 279 -20.71 -3.36 -3.05
C PHE A 279 -21.65 -3.24 -4.23
N SER A 280 -21.84 -2.02 -4.72
CA SER A 280 -22.57 -1.74 -5.95
C SER A 280 -21.75 -0.82 -6.84
N SER A 281 -21.63 -1.16 -8.12
CA SER A 281 -21.13 -0.22 -9.12
C SER A 281 -21.72 -0.49 -10.50
N GLN A 282 -21.58 0.48 -11.40
CA GLN A 282 -21.93 0.26 -12.81
C GLN A 282 -21.16 -0.92 -13.41
N ARG A 283 -19.90 -1.12 -12.99
CA ARG A 283 -19.03 -2.19 -13.50
C ARG A 283 -19.56 -3.56 -13.11
N ILE A 284 -19.76 -3.83 -11.82
CA ILE A 284 -20.02 -5.20 -11.34
C ILE A 284 -21.48 -5.46 -10.97
N GLY A 285 -22.34 -4.44 -11.08
CA GLY A 285 -23.68 -4.49 -10.52
C GLY A 285 -23.62 -4.49 -8.99
N ARG A 286 -24.61 -5.14 -8.37
CA ARG A 286 -24.71 -5.29 -6.92
C ARG A 286 -24.19 -6.66 -6.52
N LEU A 287 -23.12 -6.68 -5.73
CA LEU A 287 -22.64 -7.88 -5.06
C LEU A 287 -23.54 -8.21 -3.87
N GLU A 288 -23.65 -9.51 -3.60
CA GLU A 288 -24.20 -9.97 -2.33
C GLU A 288 -23.31 -9.51 -1.17
N SER A 289 -23.81 -9.64 0.05
CA SER A 289 -23.02 -9.26 1.23
C SER A 289 -21.85 -10.23 1.40
N VAL A 290 -20.63 -9.74 1.21
CA VAL A 290 -19.39 -10.53 1.29
C VAL A 290 -18.58 -10.17 2.53
N SER A 291 -17.99 -11.18 3.17
CA SER A 291 -16.94 -10.99 4.17
C SER A 291 -15.58 -10.91 3.49
N LEU A 292 -14.67 -10.07 3.97
CA LEU A 292 -13.30 -9.97 3.42
C LEU A 292 -12.53 -11.29 3.54
N ILE A 293 -12.75 -12.00 4.65
CA ILE A 293 -12.33 -13.38 4.83
C ILE A 293 -13.58 -14.17 5.14
N ARG A 294 -13.80 -15.28 4.43
CA ARG A 294 -14.99 -16.10 4.63
C ARG A 294 -14.96 -16.83 5.96
N ARG A 295 -13.80 -17.39 6.29
CA ARG A 295 -13.58 -18.12 7.54
C ARG A 295 -12.10 -18.21 7.88
N PHE A 296 -11.78 -18.22 9.17
CA PHE A 296 -10.50 -18.73 9.65
C PHE A 296 -10.67 -19.69 10.85
N ARG A 297 -9.67 -20.53 11.08
CA ARG A 297 -9.58 -21.42 12.24
C ARG A 297 -8.13 -21.59 12.68
N VAL A 298 -7.92 -21.78 13.97
CA VAL A 298 -6.61 -22.13 14.54
C VAL A 298 -6.64 -23.60 14.94
N LEU A 299 -5.89 -24.43 14.22
CA LEU A 299 -5.68 -25.84 14.52
C LEU A 299 -4.58 -25.99 15.56
N ASP A 300 -4.66 -27.04 16.39
CA ASP A 300 -3.63 -27.40 17.35
C ASP A 300 -3.15 -26.25 18.26
N ARG A 301 -4.08 -25.39 18.69
CA ARG A 301 -3.77 -24.21 19.52
C ARG A 301 -2.92 -24.61 20.73
N GLY A 302 -1.83 -23.88 20.94
CA GLY A 302 -0.89 -24.10 22.05
C GLY A 302 0.15 -25.19 21.80
N LYS A 303 0.04 -25.97 20.73
CA LYS A 303 1.07 -26.93 20.31
C LYS A 303 2.05 -26.27 19.34
N ARG A 304 3.24 -26.87 19.19
CA ARG A 304 4.22 -26.48 18.17
C ARG A 304 3.70 -26.65 16.73
N THR A 305 2.69 -27.52 16.54
CA THR A 305 2.02 -27.75 15.26
C THR A 305 0.87 -26.79 14.98
N SER A 306 0.68 -25.75 15.81
CA SER A 306 -0.42 -24.79 15.66
C SER A 306 -0.39 -24.13 14.28
N ARG A 307 -1.49 -24.24 13.54
CA ARG A 307 -1.67 -23.67 12.19
C ARG A 307 -2.91 -22.81 12.14
N CYS A 308 -2.84 -21.68 11.45
CA CYS A 308 -3.98 -20.89 11.04
C CYS A 308 -4.41 -21.33 9.65
N GLN A 309 -5.70 -21.60 9.46
CA GLN A 309 -6.29 -21.85 8.16
C GLN A 309 -7.29 -20.76 7.82
N VAL A 310 -7.18 -20.19 6.62
CA VAL A 310 -7.99 -19.06 6.16
C VAL A 310 -8.59 -19.38 4.80
N GLU A 311 -9.89 -19.12 4.64
CA GLU A 311 -10.67 -19.27 3.41
C GLU A 311 -11.07 -17.88 2.91
N ILE A 312 -10.71 -17.55 1.66
CA ILE A 312 -11.13 -16.31 0.99
C ILE A 312 -12.47 -16.55 0.29
N ASP A 313 -13.39 -15.59 0.38
CA ASP A 313 -14.67 -15.70 -0.31
C ASP A 313 -14.44 -15.59 -1.83
N ALA A 314 -15.02 -16.54 -2.58
CA ALA A 314 -14.88 -16.57 -4.03
C ALA A 314 -15.45 -15.31 -4.71
N GLU A 315 -16.42 -14.62 -4.10
CA GLU A 315 -17.01 -13.41 -4.68
C GLU A 315 -16.08 -12.20 -4.67
N ILE A 316 -15.08 -12.18 -3.79
CA ILE A 316 -14.07 -11.10 -3.76
C ILE A 316 -13.33 -10.99 -5.10
N VAL A 317 -13.21 -12.09 -5.85
CA VAL A 317 -12.47 -12.06 -7.11
C VAL A 317 -13.10 -11.18 -8.18
N VAL A 318 -14.40 -10.91 -8.08
CA VAL A 318 -15.10 -9.98 -8.98
C VAL A 318 -14.53 -8.55 -8.85
N LEU A 319 -13.97 -8.21 -7.69
CA LEU A 319 -13.29 -6.94 -7.48
C LEU A 319 -11.96 -6.84 -8.24
N PHE A 320 -11.30 -7.97 -8.51
CA PHE A 320 -10.04 -8.03 -9.27
C PHE A 320 -10.26 -8.12 -10.78
N ALA A 321 -11.43 -8.59 -11.22
CA ALA A 321 -11.74 -8.84 -12.62
C ALA A 321 -11.57 -7.59 -13.52
N GLY A 322 -11.01 -7.80 -14.72
CA GLY A 322 -10.76 -6.74 -15.71
C GLY A 322 -9.60 -5.81 -15.35
N ASP A 323 -8.54 -6.35 -14.74
CA ASP A 323 -7.38 -5.58 -14.27
C ASP A 323 -7.72 -4.44 -13.29
N HIS A 324 -8.80 -4.61 -12.51
CA HIS A 324 -9.25 -3.65 -11.50
C HIS A 324 -8.53 -3.82 -10.15
N TYR A 325 -7.23 -4.05 -10.19
CA TYR A 325 -6.40 -4.21 -9.00
C TYR A 325 -5.03 -3.56 -9.18
N THR A 326 -4.40 -3.24 -8.07
CA THR A 326 -3.09 -2.60 -8.01
C THR A 326 -2.09 -3.55 -7.39
N LYS A 327 -0.89 -3.62 -7.97
CA LYS A 327 0.24 -4.41 -7.46
C LYS A 327 1.27 -3.48 -6.85
N PHE A 328 1.95 -3.94 -5.81
CA PHE A 328 2.97 -3.14 -5.14
C PHE A 328 4.08 -4.01 -4.52
N VAL A 329 5.28 -3.45 -4.51
CA VAL A 329 6.48 -4.10 -3.94
C VAL A 329 6.30 -4.19 -2.43
N TRP A 330 6.18 -5.41 -1.92
CA TRP A 330 5.71 -5.65 -0.57
C TRP A 330 6.64 -5.10 0.50
N GLU A 331 7.94 -5.34 0.34
CA GLU A 331 8.96 -4.93 1.31
C GLU A 331 8.99 -3.41 1.54
N LYS A 332 8.73 -2.66 0.47
CA LYS A 332 8.64 -1.20 0.47
C LYS A 332 7.32 -0.72 1.06
N TYR A 333 6.21 -1.27 0.56
CA TYR A 333 4.84 -0.89 0.94
C TYR A 333 4.54 -1.12 2.43
N ARG A 334 4.95 -2.27 3.00
CA ARG A 334 4.63 -2.61 4.39
C ARG A 334 5.30 -1.68 5.43
N LYS A 335 6.39 -1.01 5.04
CA LYS A 335 7.14 -0.06 5.88
C LYS A 335 6.50 1.33 5.94
N LEU A 336 5.59 1.65 5.01
CA LEU A 336 4.92 2.94 4.97
C LEU A 336 3.97 3.15 6.16
N SER A 337 3.83 4.40 6.58
CA SER A 337 2.77 4.83 7.49
C SER A 337 1.39 4.58 6.88
N PRO A 338 0.33 4.45 7.71
CA PRO A 338 -1.03 4.27 7.21
C PRO A 338 -1.45 5.32 6.19
N THR A 339 -1.14 6.60 6.45
CA THR A 339 -1.49 7.70 5.53
C THR A 339 -0.73 7.61 4.21
N ALA A 340 0.57 7.30 4.25
CA ALA A 340 1.37 7.11 3.03
C ALA A 340 0.90 5.89 2.22
N ARG A 341 0.53 4.78 2.87
CA ARG A 341 -0.09 3.63 2.19
C ARG A 341 -1.37 4.01 1.46
N ARG A 342 -2.32 4.66 2.15
CA ARG A 342 -3.58 5.11 1.52
C ARG A 342 -3.34 6.08 0.38
N MET A 343 -2.31 6.94 0.48
CA MET A 343 -1.91 7.84 -0.61
C MET A 343 -1.38 7.05 -1.81
N PHE A 344 -0.46 6.12 -1.58
CA PHE A 344 0.09 5.27 -2.62
C PHE A 344 -0.98 4.43 -3.29
N ASP A 345 -1.90 3.83 -2.52
CA ASP A 345 -3.01 3.03 -3.05
C ASP A 345 -3.80 3.81 -4.10
N TYR A 346 -4.19 5.04 -3.77
CA TYR A 346 -4.93 5.91 -4.69
C TYR A 346 -4.14 6.15 -5.98
N PHE A 347 -2.88 6.57 -5.88
CA PHE A 347 -2.05 6.86 -7.05
C PHE A 347 -1.79 5.62 -7.90
N ALA A 348 -1.56 4.48 -7.26
CA ALA A 348 -1.22 3.26 -7.94
C ALA A 348 -2.42 2.66 -8.69
N THR A 349 -3.66 3.01 -8.30
CA THR A 349 -4.87 2.67 -9.07
C THR A 349 -5.03 3.43 -10.39
N HIS A 350 -4.22 4.45 -10.66
CA HIS A 350 -4.29 5.26 -11.87
C HIS A 350 -3.07 5.01 -12.76
N LYS A 351 -3.31 4.98 -14.08
CA LYS A 351 -2.21 4.98 -15.06
C LYS A 351 -1.41 6.29 -14.96
N GLU A 352 -2.13 7.40 -14.91
CA GLU A 352 -1.61 8.74 -14.63
C GLU A 352 -2.38 9.30 -13.43
N PRO A 353 -1.75 9.45 -12.25
CA PRO A 353 -2.43 9.91 -11.06
C PRO A 353 -3.01 11.31 -11.21
N TYR A 354 -4.32 11.44 -11.00
CA TYR A 354 -4.96 12.74 -10.97
C TYR A 354 -4.66 13.46 -9.65
N PRO A 355 -4.48 14.79 -9.67
CA PRO A 355 -4.36 15.57 -8.45
C PRO A 355 -5.60 15.39 -7.56
N LEU A 356 -5.38 15.02 -6.30
CA LEU A 356 -6.45 14.73 -5.35
C LEU A 356 -6.60 15.86 -4.35
N LYS A 357 -7.81 16.42 -4.20
CA LYS A 357 -8.08 17.43 -3.17
C LYS A 357 -7.75 16.88 -1.78
N LEU A 358 -7.11 17.69 -0.94
CA LEU A 358 -6.77 17.30 0.44
C LEU A 358 -7.99 16.83 1.22
N GLU A 359 -9.15 17.47 1.02
CA GLU A 359 -10.40 17.06 1.66
C GLU A 359 -10.91 15.71 1.14
N THR A 360 -10.84 15.48 -0.17
CA THR A 360 -11.18 14.17 -0.76
C THR A 360 -10.25 13.08 -0.24
N PHE A 361 -8.95 13.35 -0.15
CA PHE A 361 -7.97 12.43 0.42
C PHE A 361 -8.25 12.15 1.90
N ARG A 362 -8.65 13.17 2.68
CA ARG A 362 -9.04 13.02 4.09
C ARG A 362 -10.21 12.06 4.26
N LEU A 363 -11.25 12.24 3.45
CA LEU A 363 -12.44 11.40 3.45
C LEU A 363 -12.11 9.97 3.02
N MET A 364 -11.30 9.79 1.98
CA MET A 364 -10.81 8.48 1.53
C MET A 364 -9.97 7.77 2.59
N CYS A 365 -9.19 8.50 3.37
CA CYS A 365 -8.43 7.94 4.49
C CYS A 365 -9.31 7.65 5.73
N GLY A 366 -10.58 8.05 5.75
CA GLY A 366 -11.43 7.95 6.94
C GLY A 366 -10.86 8.68 8.16
N SER A 367 -10.11 9.76 7.92
CA SER A 367 -9.36 10.49 8.95
C SER A 367 -10.25 11.44 9.77
N ASP A 368 -10.08 11.41 11.09
CA ASP A 368 -10.76 12.32 12.04
C ASP A 368 -10.09 13.69 12.16
N SER A 369 -9.05 13.98 11.37
CA SER A 369 -8.35 15.27 11.46
C SER A 369 -9.24 16.41 10.96
N THR A 370 -9.87 17.14 11.88
CA THR A 370 -10.74 18.29 11.54
C THR A 370 -9.98 19.58 11.27
N ARG A 371 -8.67 19.61 11.51
CA ARG A 371 -7.82 20.82 11.39
C ARG A 371 -7.08 20.81 10.04
N PRO A 372 -7.43 21.68 9.07
CA PRO A 372 -6.85 21.66 7.74
C PRO A 372 -5.32 21.77 7.72
N LYS A 373 -4.75 22.63 8.56
CA LYS A 373 -3.29 22.82 8.65
C LYS A 373 -2.57 21.54 9.10
N LYS A 374 -3.11 20.87 10.12
CA LYS A 374 -2.55 19.60 10.62
C LYS A 374 -2.68 18.50 9.59
N TRP A 375 -3.83 18.43 8.90
CA TRP A 375 -4.01 17.44 7.84
C TRP A 375 -3.01 17.67 6.70
N ARG A 376 -2.83 18.92 6.25
CA ARG A 376 -1.84 19.26 5.23
C ARG A 376 -0.42 18.86 5.63
N GLU A 377 -0.03 19.06 6.88
CA GLU A 377 1.27 18.63 7.43
C GLU A 377 1.43 17.10 7.34
N GLN A 378 0.43 16.34 7.81
CA GLN A 378 0.44 14.87 7.72
C GLN A 378 0.49 14.36 6.27
N VAL A 379 -0.15 15.07 5.34
CA VAL A 379 -0.10 14.75 3.91
C VAL A 379 1.29 15.06 3.34
N GLY A 380 1.92 16.16 3.76
CA GLY A 380 3.30 16.50 3.39
C GLY A 380 4.29 15.42 3.85
N GLU A 381 4.21 15.01 5.11
CA GLU A 381 5.02 13.92 5.67
C GLU A 381 4.83 12.62 4.87
N ALA A 382 3.58 12.28 4.53
CA ALA A 382 3.29 11.10 3.70
C ALA A 382 3.86 11.22 2.27
N CYS A 383 3.90 12.42 1.69
CA CYS A 383 4.53 12.65 0.38
C CYS A 383 6.05 12.43 0.44
N ASP A 384 6.71 12.97 1.47
CA ASP A 384 8.14 12.79 1.69
C ASP A 384 8.49 11.32 1.91
N GLU A 385 7.70 10.62 2.74
CA GLU A 385 7.86 9.18 3.00
C GLU A 385 7.76 8.33 1.72
N LEU A 386 6.80 8.62 0.84
CA LEU A 386 6.64 7.89 -0.43
C LEU A 386 7.82 8.09 -1.38
N ARG A 387 8.34 9.33 -1.44
CA ARG A 387 9.53 9.66 -2.23
C ARG A 387 10.76 8.93 -1.69
N GLU A 388 10.98 8.99 -0.38
CA GLU A 388 12.14 8.36 0.28
C GLU A 388 12.13 6.83 0.17
N ASN A 389 10.95 6.22 0.25
CA ASN A 389 10.78 4.78 0.08
C ASN A 389 10.98 4.34 -1.40
N GLY A 390 10.86 5.28 -2.35
CA GLY A 390 11.07 5.05 -3.78
C GLY A 390 10.00 4.16 -4.40
N LEU A 391 8.75 4.29 -3.94
CA LEU A 391 7.57 3.68 -4.58
C LEU A 391 6.99 4.58 -5.68
N VAL A 392 7.34 5.86 -5.67
CA VAL A 392 7.00 6.88 -6.66
C VAL A 392 8.23 7.76 -6.91
N GLU A 393 8.36 8.32 -8.10
CA GLU A 393 9.42 9.31 -8.39
C GLU A 393 9.30 10.55 -7.49
N SER A 394 8.09 11.09 -7.33
CA SER A 394 7.83 12.21 -6.42
C SER A 394 6.35 12.34 -6.06
N ALA A 395 6.07 12.87 -4.87
CA ALA A 395 4.75 13.31 -4.43
C ALA A 395 4.87 14.67 -3.73
N TRP A 396 3.89 15.54 -3.91
CA TRP A 396 3.90 16.86 -3.28
C TRP A 396 2.49 17.45 -3.14
N VAL A 397 2.34 18.42 -2.24
CA VAL A 397 1.12 19.20 -2.08
C VAL A 397 1.28 20.54 -2.78
N ASN A 398 0.36 20.90 -3.66
CA ASN A 398 0.26 22.23 -4.26
C ASN A 398 -1.22 22.68 -4.30
N ASP A 399 -1.52 23.92 -3.90
CA ASP A 399 -2.88 24.49 -4.00
C ASP A 399 -4.03 23.59 -3.49
N ASP A 400 -3.87 23.00 -2.30
CA ASP A 400 -4.84 22.05 -1.69
C ASP A 400 -5.06 20.75 -2.49
N LEU A 401 -4.18 20.44 -3.43
CA LEU A 401 -4.14 19.20 -4.20
C LEU A 401 -2.88 18.41 -3.85
N VAL A 402 -3.01 17.10 -3.78
CA VAL A 402 -1.88 16.17 -3.70
C VAL A 402 -1.59 15.67 -5.11
N HIS A 403 -0.36 15.81 -5.53
CA HIS A 403 0.15 15.40 -6.83
C HIS A 403 1.13 14.23 -6.67
N CYS A 404 1.26 13.43 -7.73
CA CYS A 404 2.20 12.32 -7.78
C CYS A 404 2.74 12.16 -9.20
N LYS A 405 4.05 11.93 -9.28
CA LYS A 405 4.76 11.46 -10.47
C LYS A 405 5.30 10.08 -10.12
N ARG A 406 4.88 9.06 -10.86
CA ARG A 406 5.18 7.66 -10.56
C ARG A 406 6.54 7.25 -11.11
#